data_AF-A0A967GJE1-F1
#
_entry.id   AF-A0A967GJE1-F1
#
_cell.length_a   1.000
_cell.length_b   1.000
_cell.length_c   1.000
_cell.angle_alpha   90.00
_cell.angle_beta   90.00
_cell.angle_gamma   90.00
#
_symmetry.space_group_name_H-M   'P 1'
#
loop_
_entity.id
_entity.type
_entity.pdbx_description
1 polymer ?
#
loop_
_entity_poly.entity_id
_entity_poly.type
_entity_poly.pdbx_seq_one_letter_code
_entity_poly.pdbx_strand_id
1 'polypeptide(L)' 'MRRLWASQGAQVSRLTRVRYGPVKLPRRLARGRWDELSKRQIGELMQALDAGSGSNR' A
#
# COMPACT_ATOMS: atom_id res chain seq x y z
N MET A 1 -3.89 0.32 -12.74
CA MET A 1 -3.63 -1.13 -12.65
C MET A 1 -4.54 -1.96 -13.55
N ARG A 2 -5.86 -2.03 -13.31
CA ARG A 2 -6.77 -2.80 -14.19
C ARG A 2 -6.69 -2.39 -15.67
N ARG A 3 -6.73 -1.07 -15.95
CA ARG A 3 -6.54 -0.54 -17.32
C ARG A 3 -5.18 -0.89 -17.93
N LEU A 4 -4.13 -0.94 -17.12
CA LEU A 4 -2.76 -1.26 -17.54
C LEU A 4 -2.64 -2.72 -17.96
N TRP A 5 -3.31 -3.66 -17.28
CA TRP A 5 -3.35 -5.05 -17.74
C TRP A 5 -4.26 -5.26 -18.93
N ALA A 6 -5.39 -4.55 -18.96
CA ALA A 6 -6.31 -4.61 -20.10
C ALA A 6 -5.64 -4.14 -21.40
N SER A 7 -4.76 -3.14 -21.35
CA SER A 7 -3.99 -2.72 -22.53
C SER A 7 -3.02 -3.79 -23.03
N GLN A 8 -2.59 -4.72 -22.16
CA GLN A 8 -1.75 -5.86 -22.54
C GLN A 8 -2.58 -7.11 -22.89
N GLY A 9 -3.90 -6.98 -23.03
CA GLY A 9 -4.79 -8.10 -23.35
C GLY A 9 -5.11 -9.04 -22.17
N ALA A 10 -4.75 -8.68 -20.94
CA ALA A 10 -4.98 -9.51 -19.75
C ALA A 10 -6.17 -9.00 -18.91
N GLN A 11 -7.08 -9.90 -18.54
CA GLN A 11 -8.22 -9.58 -17.67
C GLN A 11 -7.88 -9.83 -16.19
N VAL A 12 -8.18 -8.86 -15.33
CA VAL A 12 -7.96 -8.97 -13.87
C VAL A 12 -9.25 -9.41 -13.18
N SER A 13 -9.33 -10.69 -12.79
CA SER A 13 -10.48 -11.24 -12.04
C SER A 13 -10.52 -10.77 -10.59
N ARG A 14 -9.35 -10.68 -9.92
CA ARG A 14 -9.22 -10.23 -8.52
C ARG A 14 -8.02 -9.30 -8.36
N LEU A 15 -8.21 -8.22 -7.61
CA LEU A 15 -7.15 -7.29 -7.24
C LEU A 15 -7.32 -6.92 -5.77
N THR A 16 -6.30 -7.20 -4.97
CA THR A 16 -6.25 -6.87 -3.55
C THR A 16 -4.97 -6.11 -3.25
N ARG A 17 -5.10 -4.94 -2.60
CA ARG A 17 -3.93 -4.18 -2.13
C ARG A 17 -3.42 -4.79 -0.82
N VAL A 18 -2.23 -5.36 -0.85
CA VAL A 18 -1.61 -6.04 0.32
C VAL A 18 -0.59 -5.18 1.06
N ARG A 19 -0.23 -4.01 0.53
CA ARG A 19 0.73 -3.08 1.12
C ARG A 19 0.49 -1.66 0.62
N TYR A 20 0.84 -0.67 1.44
CA TYR A 20 0.96 0.73 1.08
C TYR A 20 2.23 1.32 1.74
N GLY A 21 3.20 1.75 0.93
CA GLY A 21 4.50 2.18 1.45
C GLY A 21 5.16 1.10 2.35
N PRO A 22 5.63 1.45 3.56
CA PRO A 22 6.16 0.47 4.51
C PRO A 22 5.07 -0.38 5.20
N VAL A 23 3.80 0.02 5.14
CA VAL A 23 2.70 -0.63 5.86
C VAL A 23 2.13 -1.81 5.07
N LYS A 24 2.17 -3.02 5.64
CA LYS A 24 1.59 -4.25 5.06
C LYS A 24 0.20 -4.53 5.64
N LEU A 25 -0.68 -5.13 4.84
CA LEU A 25 -1.97 -5.64 5.28
C LEU A 25 -1.74 -6.89 6.16
N PRO A 26 -2.13 -6.88 7.46
CA PRO A 26 -1.97 -8.05 8.32
C PRO A 26 -2.87 -9.20 7.86
N ARG A 27 -2.31 -10.42 7.75
CA ARG A 27 -3.08 -11.60 7.32
C ARG A 27 -4.23 -11.97 8.26
N ARG A 28 -4.11 -11.61 9.55
CA ARG A 28 -5.12 -11.85 10.59
C ARG A 28 -6.29 -10.86 10.54
N LEU A 29 -6.15 -9.75 9.82
CA LEU A 29 -7.15 -8.70 9.80
C LEU A 29 -8.31 -9.12 8.91
N ALA A 30 -9.47 -9.32 9.53
CA ALA A 30 -10.69 -9.67 8.80
C ALA A 30 -11.10 -8.53 7.86
N ARG A 31 -11.77 -8.89 6.75
CA ARG A 31 -12.26 -7.90 5.78
C ARG A 31 -13.17 -6.89 6.48
N GLY A 32 -12.96 -5.60 6.19
CA GLY A 32 -13.75 -4.50 6.75
C GLY A 32 -13.37 -4.12 8.20
N ARG A 33 -12.39 -4.80 8.80
CA ARG A 33 -11.80 -4.39 10.08
C ARG A 33 -10.57 -3.52 9.85
N TRP A 34 -10.17 -2.83 10.91
CA TRP A 34 -8.98 -2.00 10.98
C TRP A 34 -8.18 -2.38 12.23
N ASP A 35 -6.86 -2.17 12.15
CA ASP A 35 -5.92 -2.28 13.26
C ASP A 35 -5.20 -0.93 13.38
N GLU A 36 -5.02 -0.42 14.60
CA GLU A 36 -4.24 0.79 14.86
C GLU A 36 -2.75 0.56 14.55
N LEU A 37 -2.08 1.56 13.98
CA LEU A 37 -0.64 1.47 13.74
C LEU A 37 0.15 1.68 15.04
N SER A 38 1.20 0.88 15.22
CA SER A 38 2.15 1.10 16.31
C SER A 38 3.00 2.36 16.06
N LYS A 39 3.51 2.99 17.13
CA LYS A 39 4.42 4.14 17.04
C LYS A 39 5.60 3.90 16.10
N ARG A 40 6.14 2.68 16.08
CA ARG A 40 7.22 2.27 15.17
C ARG A 40 6.78 2.36 13.71
N GLN A 41 5.62 1.79 13.37
CA GLN A 41 5.10 1.80 12.00
C GLN A 41 4.76 3.23 11.53
N ILE A 42 4.31 4.08 12.46
CA ILE A 42 4.11 5.51 12.18
C ILE A 42 5.45 6.18 11.86
N GLY A 43 6.50 5.93 12.65
CA GLY A 43 7.84 6.45 12.36
C GLY A 43 8.40 5.99 11.02
N GLU A 44 8.25 4.70 10.69
CA GLU A 44 8.64 4.15 9.39
C GLU A 44 7.88 4.82 8.23
N LEU A 45 6.59 5.11 8.41
CA LEU A 45 5.78 5.82 7.43
C LEU A 45 6.23 7.27 7.25
N MET A 46 6.49 8.00 8.34
CA MET A 46 6.97 9.39 8.28
C MET A 46 8.32 9.49 7.57
N GLN A 47 9.26 8.59 7.91
CA GLN A 47 10.56 8.54 7.24
C GLN A 47 10.43 8.30 5.73
N ALA A 48 9.50 7.43 5.32
CA ALA A 48 9.25 7.16 3.90
C ALA A 48 8.65 8.37 3.17
N LEU A 49 7.92 9.25 3.87
CA LEU A 49 7.42 10.50 3.31
C LEU A 49 8.57 11.51 3.17
N ASP A 50 9.37 11.70 4.22
CA ASP A 50 10.50 12.64 4.21
C ASP A 50 11.55 12.30 3.14
N ALA A 51 11.79 11.01 2.89
CA ALA A 51 12.67 10.55 1.80
C ALA A 51 12.13 10.89 0.39
N GLY A 52 10.81 11.07 0.23
CA GLY A 52 10.16 11.45 -1.04
C GLY A 52 9.99 12.95 -1.23
N SER A 53 10.00 13.74 -0.15
CA SER A 53 9.82 15.20 -0.14
C SER A 53 10.95 15.96 -0.84
N GLY A 54 12.06 15.30 -1.19
CA GLY A 54 13.21 15.90 -1.91
C GLY A 54 13.22 15.72 -3.43
N SER A 55 12.27 15.00 -4.03
CA SER A 55 12.35 14.61 -5.46
C SER A 55 11.25 15.25 -6.33
N ASN A 56 10.87 16.50 -6.05
CA ASN A 56 10.07 17.31 -6.97
C ASN A 56 10.46 18.80 -6.93
N ARG A 57 11.78 19.07 -6.95
CA ARG A 57 12.38 20.35 -7.36
C ARG A 57 13.41 20.07 -8.44
#